data_AF-N9FLU4-F1
#
_entry.id   AF-N9FLU4-F1
#
_cell.length_a   1.000
_cell.length_b   1.000
_cell.length_c   1.000
_cell.angle_alpha   90.00
_cell.angle_beta   90.00
_cell.angle_gamma   90.00
#
_symmetry.space_group_name_H-M   'P 1'
#
loop_
_entity.id
_entity.type
_entity.pdbx_description
1 polymer ?
#
loop_
_entity_poly.entity_id
_entity_poly.type
_entity_poly.pdbx_seq_one_letter_code
_entity_poly.pdbx_strand_id
1 'polypeptide(L)'
;MQIGRQAWMAETSGDLSLKDRMDLLRHSLFPVLKQSIKMYALAGRSKQNHQFWSVDDLHLPDSYDVKQAIEKMQSCSSVSLQNHCLRTWHYAVAFSTMQNLKHDAELLAVSCLLHDLGMTEQHYQHHENCRCFAGQGAYAAQDWSLAQGWQLPRADQLFEVISMHMNPYVAVDEGVEAYLLQQAASCDVIGSRGFEFSTSFRQQLFEQYPRLDFNQHMIEFTQEEARIRPKSRTAMVVKSGFKQLVYLNPYLD
;
A
#
# COMPACT_ATOMS: atom_id res chain seq x y z
N MET A 1 3.85 12.87 -10.58
CA MET A 1 2.38 12.94 -10.61
C MET A 1 1.90 13.68 -9.37
N GLN A 2 0.84 14.51 -9.52
CA GLN A 2 0.26 15.29 -8.41
C GLN A 2 -0.91 14.59 -7.72
N ILE A 3 -1.53 13.62 -8.40
CA ILE A 3 -2.72 12.92 -7.92
C ILE A 3 -2.36 12.07 -6.70
N GLY A 4 -3.07 12.30 -5.60
CA GLY A 4 -2.80 11.70 -4.29
C GLY A 4 -2.00 12.59 -3.35
N ARG A 5 -1.27 13.58 -3.84
CA ARG A 5 -0.54 14.53 -2.97
C ARG A 5 -1.52 15.39 -2.15
N GLN A 6 -1.08 15.92 -1.03
CA GLN A 6 -1.88 16.68 -0.06
C GLN A 6 -2.51 17.91 -0.70
N ALA A 7 -1.75 18.65 -1.53
CA ALA A 7 -2.28 19.79 -2.28
C ALA A 7 -3.44 19.38 -3.20
N TRP A 8 -3.29 18.29 -3.95
CA TRP A 8 -4.35 17.74 -4.79
C TRP A 8 -5.55 17.24 -3.96
N MET A 9 -5.28 16.59 -2.81
CA MET A 9 -6.32 16.10 -1.91
C MET A 9 -7.15 17.25 -1.34
N ALA A 10 -6.51 18.35 -0.94
CA ALA A 10 -7.15 19.54 -0.41
C ALA A 10 -8.01 20.24 -1.47
N GLU A 11 -7.55 20.32 -2.72
CA GLU A 11 -8.28 20.96 -3.81
C GLU A 11 -9.47 20.13 -4.30
N THR A 12 -9.34 18.81 -4.36
CA THR A 12 -10.31 17.92 -5.01
C THR A 12 -11.18 17.12 -4.05
N SER A 13 -10.88 17.17 -2.76
CA SER A 13 -11.41 16.26 -1.75
C SER A 13 -11.17 14.78 -2.08
N GLY A 14 -10.15 14.46 -2.89
CA GLY A 14 -9.84 13.10 -3.32
C GLY A 14 -10.68 12.57 -4.48
N ASP A 15 -11.47 13.43 -5.13
CA ASP A 15 -12.24 13.07 -6.33
C ASP A 15 -11.41 13.24 -7.60
N LEU A 16 -11.40 12.21 -8.44
CA LEU A 16 -10.78 12.28 -9.76
C LEU A 16 -11.68 13.01 -10.76
N SER A 17 -11.18 14.12 -11.29
CA SER A 17 -11.70 14.74 -12.51
C SER A 17 -11.49 13.84 -13.73
N LEU A 18 -12.08 14.20 -14.88
CA LEU A 18 -11.82 13.47 -16.14
C LEU A 18 -10.34 13.57 -16.55
N LYS A 19 -9.72 14.73 -16.32
CA LYS A 19 -8.29 14.94 -16.58
C LYS A 19 -7.44 14.04 -15.69
N ASP A 20 -7.73 13.98 -14.38
CA ASP A 20 -6.98 13.13 -13.45
C ASP A 20 -7.03 11.65 -13.85
N ARG A 21 -8.20 11.18 -14.32
CA ARG A 21 -8.35 9.79 -14.81
C ARG A 21 -7.47 9.54 -16.03
N MET A 22 -7.45 10.46 -16.99
CA MET A 22 -6.60 10.35 -18.18
C MET A 22 -5.11 10.36 -17.82
N ASP A 23 -4.72 11.22 -16.88
CA ASP A 23 -3.34 11.33 -16.41
C ASP A 23 -2.90 10.06 -15.66
N LEU A 24 -3.72 9.53 -14.74
CA LEU A 24 -3.46 8.25 -14.07
C LEU A 24 -3.33 7.10 -15.05
N LEU A 25 -4.23 7.00 -16.03
CA LEU A 25 -4.18 5.95 -17.05
C LEU A 25 -2.91 6.06 -17.88
N ARG A 26 -2.58 7.26 -18.37
CA ARG A 26 -1.37 7.47 -19.18
C ARG A 26 -0.09 7.13 -18.41
N HIS A 27 -0.03 7.49 -17.12
CA HIS A 27 1.12 7.23 -16.26
C HIS A 27 1.27 5.74 -15.93
N SER A 28 0.14 5.04 -15.70
CA SER A 28 0.16 3.70 -15.13
C SER A 28 0.01 2.57 -16.15
N LEU A 29 -0.59 2.80 -17.32
CA LEU A 29 -1.00 1.73 -18.24
C LEU A 29 0.16 0.84 -18.68
N PHE A 30 1.27 1.43 -19.15
CA PHE A 30 2.40 0.66 -19.63
C PHE A 30 3.13 -0.10 -18.50
N PRO A 31 3.48 0.54 -17.36
CA PRO A 31 4.04 -0.17 -16.21
C PRO A 31 3.17 -1.33 -15.72
N VAL A 32 1.86 -1.09 -15.53
CA VAL A 32 0.92 -2.10 -15.04
C VAL A 32 0.80 -3.25 -16.04
N LEU A 33 0.59 -2.97 -17.33
CA LEU A 33 0.49 -4.03 -18.35
C LEU A 33 1.76 -4.88 -18.42
N LYS A 34 2.94 -4.24 -18.40
CA LYS A 34 4.23 -4.94 -18.39
C LYS A 34 4.38 -5.84 -17.17
N GLN A 35 3.97 -5.38 -15.99
CA GLN A 35 4.01 -6.17 -14.75
C GLN A 35 3.02 -7.34 -14.80
N SER A 36 1.78 -7.12 -15.25
CA SER A 36 0.77 -8.18 -15.37
C SER A 36 1.18 -9.29 -16.33
N ILE A 37 1.75 -8.94 -17.50
CA ILE A 37 2.26 -9.95 -18.45
C ILE A 37 3.35 -10.80 -17.79
N LYS A 38 4.33 -10.18 -17.12
CA LYS A 38 5.40 -10.90 -16.43
C LYS A 38 4.87 -11.77 -15.30
N MET A 39 3.92 -11.27 -14.51
CA MET A 39 3.29 -11.97 -13.41
C MET A 39 2.70 -13.31 -13.86
N TYR A 40 1.83 -13.29 -14.87
CA TYR A 40 1.21 -14.52 -15.35
C TYR A 40 2.19 -15.41 -16.15
N ALA A 41 3.10 -14.83 -16.95
CA ALA A 41 4.08 -15.62 -17.69
C ALA A 41 5.10 -16.35 -16.80
N LEU A 42 5.30 -15.86 -15.57
CA LEU A 42 6.22 -16.41 -14.59
C LEU A 42 5.50 -17.08 -13.40
N ALA A 43 4.16 -17.11 -13.40
CA ALA A 43 3.37 -17.85 -12.42
C ALA A 43 3.67 -19.35 -12.55
N GLY A 44 4.46 -19.89 -11.62
CA GLY A 44 4.95 -21.27 -11.65
C GLY A 44 6.46 -21.42 -11.93
N ARG A 45 7.15 -20.33 -12.31
CA ARG A 45 8.62 -20.33 -12.33
C ARG A 45 9.14 -19.93 -10.95
N SER A 46 9.67 -20.88 -10.20
CA SER A 46 10.46 -20.57 -9.01
C SER A 46 11.83 -20.03 -9.45
N LYS A 47 12.11 -18.76 -9.19
CA LYS A 47 13.50 -18.26 -9.28
C LYS A 47 14.32 -18.94 -8.18
N GLN A 48 15.27 -19.78 -8.59
CA GLN A 48 16.12 -20.52 -7.65
C GLN A 48 17.37 -19.77 -7.13
N ASN A 49 17.59 -18.47 -7.40
CA ASN A 49 18.84 -17.76 -7.02
C ASN A 49 18.65 -16.24 -6.82
N HIS A 50 19.32 -15.48 -5.93
CA HIS A 50 20.54 -15.70 -5.09
C HIS A 50 20.51 -15.05 -3.69
N GLN A 51 19.45 -14.31 -3.30
CA GLN A 51 19.30 -13.82 -1.93
C GLN A 51 18.18 -14.61 -1.28
N PHE A 52 18.56 -15.56 -0.43
CA PHE A 52 17.63 -16.16 0.51
C PHE A 52 17.33 -15.09 1.55
N TRP A 53 16.13 -14.51 1.46
CA TRP A 53 15.58 -13.70 2.55
C TRP A 53 14.76 -14.66 3.38
N SER A 54 15.18 -14.93 4.62
CA SER A 54 14.21 -15.40 5.60
C SER A 54 13.33 -14.21 5.98
N VAL A 55 12.05 -14.44 6.20
CA VAL A 55 11.20 -13.39 6.81
C VAL A 55 11.76 -13.00 8.18
N ASP A 56 12.34 -13.97 8.91
CA ASP A 56 13.04 -13.76 10.18
C ASP A 56 14.28 -12.86 10.08
N ASP A 57 14.86 -12.65 8.88
CA ASP A 57 16.01 -11.75 8.73
C ASP A 57 15.56 -10.28 8.64
N LEU A 58 14.28 -10.05 8.33
CA LEU A 58 13.70 -8.73 8.15
C LEU A 58 13.04 -8.27 9.46
N HIS A 59 13.68 -7.32 10.14
CA HIS A 59 13.17 -6.76 11.37
C HIS A 59 12.72 -5.32 11.18
N LEU A 60 11.55 -4.99 11.73
CA LEU A 60 11.10 -3.62 11.83
C LEU A 60 12.17 -2.77 12.54
N PRO A 61 12.40 -1.51 12.11
CA PRO A 61 13.36 -0.65 12.79
C PRO A 61 13.03 -0.53 14.28
N ASP A 62 14.01 -0.78 15.16
CA ASP A 62 13.87 -0.59 16.60
C ASP A 62 13.89 0.90 16.94
N SER A 63 12.75 1.55 16.69
CA SER A 63 12.51 2.97 16.94
C SER A 63 11.25 3.16 17.78
N TYR A 64 11.18 4.31 18.46
CA TYR A 64 10.01 4.69 19.22
C TYR A 64 8.78 4.81 18.31
N ASP A 65 8.90 5.50 17.18
CA ASP A 65 7.78 5.77 16.29
C ASP A 65 7.21 4.51 15.65
N VAL A 66 8.05 3.52 15.32
CA VAL A 66 7.58 2.22 14.82
C VAL A 66 6.82 1.45 15.89
N LYS A 67 7.26 1.47 17.16
CA LYS A 67 6.52 0.85 18.27
C LYS A 67 5.16 1.52 18.46
N GLN A 68 5.12 2.84 18.47
CA GLN A 68 3.86 3.59 18.58
C GLN A 68 2.94 3.36 17.38
N ALA A 69 3.49 3.20 16.16
CA ALA A 69 2.71 2.89 14.97
C ALA A 69 2.10 1.48 15.03
N ILE A 70 2.84 0.49 15.55
CA ILE A 70 2.31 -0.87 15.82
C ILE A 70 1.15 -0.79 16.80
N GLU A 71 1.32 -0.10 17.93
CA GLU A 71 0.25 0.08 18.92
C GLU A 71 -0.98 0.75 18.30
N LYS A 72 -0.76 1.81 17.51
CA LYS A 72 -1.85 2.52 16.82
C LYS A 72 -2.60 1.60 15.87
N MET A 73 -1.89 0.89 15.00
CA MET A 73 -2.47 -0.08 14.07
C MET A 73 -3.29 -1.14 14.82
N GLN A 74 -2.70 -1.77 15.84
CA GLN A 74 -3.35 -2.82 16.63
C GLN A 74 -4.60 -2.32 17.37
N SER A 75 -4.60 -1.06 17.81
CA SER A 75 -5.73 -0.49 18.55
C SER A 75 -7.02 -0.32 17.74
N CYS A 76 -6.93 -0.25 16.40
CA CYS A 76 -8.08 0.11 15.57
C CYS A 76 -8.32 -0.78 14.34
N SER A 77 -7.49 -1.78 14.07
CA SER A 77 -7.63 -2.63 12.87
C SER A 77 -7.86 -4.10 13.23
N SER A 78 -8.51 -4.85 12.33
CA SER A 78 -8.67 -6.30 12.47
C SER A 78 -7.32 -7.01 12.34
N VAL A 79 -7.19 -8.22 12.87
CA VAL A 79 -5.95 -9.02 12.73
C VAL A 79 -5.58 -9.26 11.26
N SER A 80 -6.57 -9.44 10.38
CA SER A 80 -6.32 -9.62 8.94
C SER A 80 -5.71 -8.37 8.29
N LEU A 81 -6.17 -7.17 8.68
CA LEU A 81 -5.61 -5.90 8.22
C LEU A 81 -4.23 -5.60 8.84
N GLN A 82 -4.04 -5.91 10.13
CA GLN A 82 -2.73 -5.82 10.79
C GLN A 82 -1.68 -6.68 10.06
N ASN A 83 -2.06 -7.93 9.75
CA ASN A 83 -1.18 -8.85 9.02
C ASN A 83 -0.89 -8.32 7.62
N HIS A 84 -1.86 -7.68 6.92
CA HIS A 84 -1.60 -7.03 5.64
C HIS A 84 -0.57 -5.91 5.74
N CYS A 85 -0.69 -5.01 6.71
CA CYS A 85 0.29 -3.94 6.92
C CYS A 85 1.70 -4.51 7.18
N LEU A 86 1.81 -5.58 7.97
CA LEU A 86 3.07 -6.25 8.26
C LEU A 86 3.65 -6.94 7.01
N ARG A 87 2.84 -7.68 6.23
CA ARG A 87 3.29 -8.27 4.95
C ARG A 87 3.73 -7.21 3.95
N THR A 88 2.99 -6.10 3.88
CA THR A 88 3.32 -4.95 3.05
C THR A 88 4.69 -4.36 3.43
N TRP A 89 4.99 -4.23 4.73
CA TRP A 89 6.32 -3.80 5.15
C TRP A 89 7.44 -4.77 4.70
N HIS A 90 7.25 -6.08 4.87
CA HIS A 90 8.24 -7.08 4.44
C HIS A 90 8.51 -7.03 2.94
N TYR A 91 7.45 -6.93 2.12
CA TYR A 91 7.60 -6.74 0.68
C TYR A 91 8.32 -5.43 0.34
N ALA A 92 8.00 -4.33 1.04
CA ALA A 92 8.63 -3.03 0.79
C ALA A 92 10.13 -3.06 1.07
N VAL A 93 10.55 -3.61 2.21
CA VAL A 93 11.98 -3.76 2.55
C VAL A 93 12.67 -4.69 1.57
N ALA A 94 12.08 -5.83 1.24
CA ALA A 94 12.68 -6.76 0.29
C ALA A 94 12.82 -6.13 -1.11
N PHE A 95 11.82 -5.37 -1.58
CA PHE A 95 11.92 -4.60 -2.82
C PHE A 95 13.01 -3.53 -2.77
N SER A 96 13.18 -2.86 -1.63
CA SER A 96 14.23 -1.86 -1.46
C SER A 96 15.62 -2.49 -1.60
N THR A 97 15.82 -3.67 -1.03
CA THR A 97 17.10 -4.37 -1.06
C THR A 97 17.40 -4.95 -2.43
N MET A 98 16.41 -5.59 -3.08
CA MET A 98 16.55 -6.11 -4.45
C MET A 98 16.93 -5.03 -5.46
N GLN A 99 16.50 -3.79 -5.22
CA GLN A 99 16.72 -2.66 -6.13
C GLN A 99 17.82 -1.71 -5.64
N ASN A 100 18.45 -1.99 -4.50
CA ASN A 100 19.44 -1.15 -3.85
C ASN A 100 18.97 0.32 -3.67
N LEU A 101 17.71 0.50 -3.24
CA LEU A 101 17.08 1.80 -3.06
C LEU A 101 17.31 2.32 -1.63
N LYS A 102 17.96 3.49 -1.54
CA LYS A 102 18.09 4.22 -0.27
C LYS A 102 16.76 4.88 0.09
N HIS A 103 16.33 4.67 1.33
CA HIS A 103 15.07 5.17 1.87
C HIS A 103 15.21 5.45 3.37
N ASP A 104 14.29 6.22 3.93
CA ASP A 104 14.11 6.36 5.37
C ASP A 104 13.34 5.15 5.91
N ALA A 105 14.06 4.28 6.63
CA ALA A 105 13.53 3.01 7.11
C ALA A 105 12.38 3.17 8.13
N GLU A 106 12.46 4.19 8.99
CA GLU A 106 11.43 4.47 9.99
C GLU A 106 10.18 5.03 9.33
N LEU A 107 10.33 5.99 8.41
CA LEU A 107 9.22 6.54 7.64
C LEU A 107 8.52 5.44 6.82
N LEU A 108 9.27 4.57 6.14
CA LEU A 108 8.70 3.47 5.37
C LEU A 108 7.94 2.51 6.29
N ALA A 109 8.51 2.14 7.44
CA ALA A 109 7.86 1.28 8.41
C ALA A 109 6.55 1.87 8.95
N VAL A 110 6.57 3.11 9.44
CA VAL A 110 5.38 3.82 9.92
C VAL A 110 4.34 3.95 8.80
N SER A 111 4.78 4.26 7.58
CA SER A 111 3.89 4.35 6.42
C SER A 111 3.19 3.02 6.12
N CYS A 112 3.93 1.90 6.06
CA CYS A 112 3.34 0.57 5.86
C CYS A 112 2.37 0.18 6.98
N LEU A 113 2.69 0.48 8.24
CA LEU A 113 1.86 0.14 9.39
C LEU A 113 0.54 0.93 9.44
N LEU A 114 0.54 2.16 8.92
CA LEU A 114 -0.59 3.08 9.03
C LEU A 114 -1.32 3.38 7.71
N HIS A 115 -0.89 2.82 6.57
CA HIS A 115 -1.42 3.22 5.27
C HIS A 115 -2.94 2.99 5.10
N ASP A 116 -3.47 1.96 5.76
CA ASP A 116 -4.88 1.59 5.72
C ASP A 116 -5.67 2.05 6.95
N LEU A 117 -5.18 3.05 7.71
CA LEU A 117 -5.97 3.64 8.79
C LEU A 117 -7.36 4.08 8.30
N GLY A 118 -7.46 4.62 7.08
CA GLY A 118 -8.73 5.04 6.47
C GLY A 118 -9.71 3.91 6.18
N MET A 119 -9.34 2.65 6.37
CA MET A 119 -10.25 1.49 6.31
C MET A 119 -10.90 1.18 7.67
N THR A 120 -10.41 1.75 8.77
CA THR A 120 -10.93 1.47 10.10
C THR A 120 -12.11 2.37 10.43
N GLU A 121 -13.03 1.87 11.27
CA GLU A 121 -14.21 2.63 11.69
C GLU A 121 -13.83 3.99 12.30
N GLN A 122 -12.73 4.04 13.07
CA GLN A 122 -12.26 5.24 13.73
C GLN A 122 -11.83 6.34 12.74
N HIS A 123 -11.26 5.98 11.59
CA HIS A 123 -10.64 6.96 10.67
C HIS A 123 -11.28 7.02 9.27
N TYR A 124 -12.33 6.24 8.99
CA TYR A 124 -13.00 6.25 7.68
C TYR A 124 -13.53 7.65 7.25
N GLN A 125 -13.79 8.52 8.23
CA GLN A 125 -14.24 9.90 8.06
C GLN A 125 -13.42 10.90 8.90
N HIS A 126 -12.11 10.65 9.04
CA HIS A 126 -11.20 11.46 9.87
C HIS A 126 -11.17 12.95 9.49
N HIS A 127 -11.18 13.27 8.20
CA HIS A 127 -11.08 14.62 7.65
C HIS A 127 -12.33 14.98 6.83
N GLU A 128 -13.01 16.07 7.21
CA GLU A 128 -14.30 16.51 6.64
C GLU A 128 -14.28 16.72 5.12
N ASN A 129 -13.20 17.31 4.60
CA ASN A 129 -13.07 17.66 3.19
C ASN A 129 -12.29 16.61 2.39
N CYS A 130 -12.21 15.36 2.89
CA CYS A 130 -11.59 14.25 2.18
C CYS A 130 -12.62 13.12 1.96
N ARG A 131 -12.72 12.60 0.74
CA ARG A 131 -13.64 11.51 0.40
C ARG A 131 -12.92 10.24 -0.04
N CYS A 132 -11.60 10.20 -0.03
CA CYS A 132 -10.85 9.02 -0.44
C CYS A 132 -10.32 8.32 0.80
N PHE A 133 -10.56 7.01 0.98
CA PHE A 133 -10.06 6.31 2.18
C PHE A 133 -8.54 6.43 2.35
N ALA A 134 -7.74 6.35 1.27
CA ALA A 134 -6.29 6.53 1.36
C ALA A 134 -5.91 7.95 1.81
N GLY A 135 -6.70 8.96 1.43
CA GLY A 135 -6.53 10.33 1.95
C GLY A 135 -6.96 10.45 3.42
N GLN A 136 -8.05 9.79 3.80
CA GLN A 136 -8.51 9.72 5.19
C GLN A 136 -7.45 9.09 6.10
N GLY A 137 -6.87 7.97 5.66
CA GLY A 137 -5.74 7.33 6.35
C GLY A 137 -4.49 8.20 6.40
N ALA A 138 -4.17 8.90 5.31
CA ALA A 138 -3.03 9.81 5.25
C ALA A 138 -3.18 11.00 6.22
N TYR A 139 -4.36 11.63 6.29
CA TYR A 139 -4.64 12.69 7.28
C TYR A 139 -4.58 12.15 8.71
N ALA A 140 -5.17 10.98 8.97
CA ALA A 140 -5.12 10.34 10.28
C ALA A 140 -3.68 10.05 10.74
N ALA A 141 -2.84 9.55 9.82
CA ALA A 141 -1.43 9.29 10.09
C ALA A 141 -0.62 10.59 10.28
N GLN A 142 -0.90 11.62 9.50
CA GLN A 142 -0.28 12.95 9.66
C GLN A 142 -0.58 13.53 11.03
N ASP A 143 -1.85 13.61 11.42
CA ASP A 143 -2.28 14.13 12.73
C ASP A 143 -1.70 13.30 13.88
N TRP A 144 -1.71 11.97 13.74
CA TRP A 144 -1.08 11.07 14.70
C TRP A 144 0.42 11.36 14.84
N SER A 145 1.15 11.52 13.74
CA SER A 145 2.61 11.76 13.77
C SER A 145 2.96 13.12 14.37
N LEU A 146 2.18 14.16 14.07
CA LEU A 146 2.31 15.47 14.71
C LEU A 146 2.10 15.37 16.22
N ALA A 147 1.12 14.57 16.67
CA ALA A 147 0.90 14.30 18.09
C ALA A 147 2.03 13.48 18.73
N GLN A 148 2.76 12.66 17.96
CA GLN A 148 4.01 12.00 18.41
C GLN A 148 5.22 12.97 18.45
N GLY A 149 5.06 14.21 18.00
CA GLY A 149 6.12 15.23 18.02
C GLY A 149 6.92 15.33 16.71
N TRP A 150 6.45 14.73 15.62
CA TRP A 150 7.07 14.89 14.31
C TRP A 150 7.01 16.34 13.85
N GLN A 151 8.06 16.78 13.18
CA GLN A 151 8.04 18.09 12.51
C GLN A 151 7.14 18.01 11.28
N LEU A 152 6.42 19.11 11.01
CA LEU A 152 5.46 19.18 9.90
C LEU A 152 5.99 18.65 8.56
N PRO A 153 7.22 18.97 8.11
CA PRO A 153 7.72 18.43 6.84
C PRO A 153 7.80 16.90 6.78
N ARG A 154 8.10 16.22 7.91
CA ARG A 154 8.14 14.75 7.98
C ARG A 154 6.73 14.17 8.03
N ALA A 155 5.81 14.83 8.74
CA ALA A 155 4.39 14.46 8.77
C ALA A 155 3.73 14.62 7.39
N ASP A 156 4.07 15.68 6.65
CA ASP A 156 3.65 15.88 5.26
C ASP A 156 4.21 14.77 4.36
N GLN A 157 5.48 14.38 4.54
CA GLN A 157 6.04 13.25 3.80
C GLN A 157 5.31 11.93 4.09
N LEU A 158 4.94 11.67 5.35
CA LEU A 158 4.12 10.51 5.74
C LEU A 158 2.76 10.53 5.03
N PHE A 159 2.09 11.69 5.00
CA PHE A 159 0.85 11.88 4.25
C PHE A 159 1.04 11.49 2.78
N GLU A 160 2.07 12.03 2.13
CA GLU A 160 2.34 11.82 0.70
C GLU A 160 2.55 10.33 0.39
N VAL A 161 3.38 9.65 1.19
CA VAL A 161 3.70 8.23 1.05
C VAL A 161 2.43 7.40 1.16
N ILE A 162 1.66 7.59 2.24
CA ILE A 162 0.41 6.84 2.46
C ILE A 162 -0.58 7.16 1.35
N SER A 163 -0.89 8.42 1.09
CA SER A 163 -1.96 8.75 0.16
C SER A 163 -1.69 8.22 -1.25
N MET A 164 -0.43 8.20 -1.71
CA MET A 164 -0.07 7.73 -3.06
C MET A 164 -0.17 6.21 -3.26
N HIS A 165 -0.30 5.40 -2.20
CA HIS A 165 -0.34 3.93 -2.33
C HIS A 165 -1.52 3.41 -3.17
N MET A 166 -2.62 4.18 -3.26
CA MET A 166 -3.78 3.82 -4.08
C MET A 166 -3.65 4.21 -5.56
N ASN A 167 -2.56 4.86 -5.96
CA ASN A 167 -2.30 5.08 -7.37
C ASN A 167 -1.91 3.74 -8.02
N PRO A 168 -2.38 3.42 -9.25
CA PRO A 168 -2.07 2.13 -9.87
C PRO A 168 -0.57 1.91 -10.13
N TYR A 169 0.19 3.00 -10.24
CA TYR A 169 1.64 3.01 -10.30
C TYR A 169 2.18 4.31 -9.70
N VAL A 170 3.27 4.18 -8.94
CA VAL A 170 4.12 5.29 -8.49
C VAL A 170 5.52 5.02 -9.04
N ALA A 171 6.20 6.04 -9.56
CA ALA A 171 7.58 5.94 -10.01
C ALA A 171 8.55 6.30 -8.88
N VAL A 172 9.79 5.80 -8.97
CA VAL A 172 10.82 5.99 -7.92
C VAL A 172 11.14 7.48 -7.70
N ASP A 173 11.13 8.28 -8.76
CA ASP A 173 11.39 9.72 -8.73
C ASP A 173 10.23 10.54 -8.13
N GLU A 174 9.10 9.90 -7.83
CA GLU A 174 7.96 10.53 -7.14
C GLU A 174 8.06 10.42 -5.61
N GLY A 175 9.02 9.63 -5.12
CA GLY A 175 9.29 9.35 -3.72
C GLY A 175 9.59 7.86 -3.52
N VAL A 176 10.77 7.54 -2.97
CA VAL A 176 11.21 6.15 -2.84
C VAL A 176 10.29 5.36 -1.90
N GLU A 177 9.92 5.94 -0.76
CA GLU A 177 9.04 5.31 0.22
C GLU A 177 7.63 5.10 -0.35
N ALA A 178 7.12 6.06 -1.13
CA ALA A 178 5.83 5.94 -1.79
C ALA A 178 5.84 4.85 -2.88
N TYR A 179 6.91 4.79 -3.66
CA TYR A 179 7.14 3.71 -4.62
C TYR A 179 7.15 2.34 -3.92
N LEU A 180 7.92 2.20 -2.85
CA LEU A 180 8.06 0.94 -2.12
C LEU A 180 6.72 0.50 -1.49
N LEU A 181 6.01 1.41 -0.81
CA LEU A 181 4.70 1.13 -0.22
C LEU A 181 3.69 0.70 -1.29
N GLN A 182 3.59 1.44 -2.39
CA GLN A 182 2.63 1.14 -3.45
C GLN A 182 2.90 -0.23 -4.10
N GLN A 183 4.16 -0.52 -4.40
CA GLN A 183 4.56 -1.79 -5.01
C GLN A 183 4.34 -2.97 -4.06
N ALA A 184 4.59 -2.76 -2.76
CA ALA A 184 4.38 -3.77 -1.74
C ALA A 184 2.90 -4.07 -1.47
N ALA A 185 2.06 -3.05 -1.32
CA ALA A 185 0.62 -3.22 -1.14
C ALA A 185 0.00 -3.92 -2.36
N SER A 186 0.39 -3.52 -3.57
CA SER A 186 -0.04 -4.16 -4.82
C SER A 186 0.45 -5.62 -4.91
N CYS A 187 1.67 -5.92 -4.45
CA CYS A 187 2.17 -7.29 -4.36
C CYS A 187 1.32 -8.15 -3.41
N ASP A 188 1.03 -7.67 -2.20
CA ASP A 188 0.26 -8.44 -1.23
C ASP A 188 -1.20 -8.64 -1.62
N VAL A 189 -1.82 -7.65 -2.28
CA VAL A 189 -3.25 -7.68 -2.59
C VAL A 189 -3.54 -8.41 -3.91
N ILE A 190 -2.83 -8.07 -4.99
CA ILE A 190 -3.11 -8.59 -6.34
C ILE A 190 -1.97 -9.42 -6.92
N GLY A 191 -0.92 -9.70 -6.15
CA GLY A 191 0.21 -10.52 -6.59
C GLY A 191 1.18 -9.80 -7.52
N SER A 192 1.03 -8.48 -7.71
CA SER A 192 1.92 -7.74 -8.62
C SER A 192 3.38 -7.97 -8.24
N ARG A 193 4.23 -8.29 -9.22
CA ARG A 193 5.67 -8.59 -8.98
C ARG A 193 5.96 -9.75 -8.02
N GLY A 194 4.98 -10.56 -7.64
CA GLY A 194 5.21 -11.71 -6.75
C GLY A 194 6.17 -12.76 -7.34
N PHE A 195 6.35 -12.80 -8.67
CA PHE A 195 7.36 -13.62 -9.36
C PHE A 195 8.81 -13.26 -9.02
N GLU A 196 9.04 -12.11 -8.36
CA GLU A 196 10.36 -11.70 -7.91
C GLU A 196 10.77 -12.38 -6.59
N PHE A 197 9.81 -12.97 -5.86
CA PHE A 197 10.03 -13.65 -4.58
C PHE A 197 10.01 -15.18 -4.73
N SER A 198 10.79 -15.86 -3.88
CA SER A 198 10.77 -17.32 -3.80
C SER A 198 9.44 -17.81 -3.19
N THR A 199 9.07 -19.06 -3.45
CA THR A 199 7.95 -19.70 -2.75
C THR A 199 8.19 -19.78 -1.25
N SER A 200 9.41 -20.11 -0.83
CA SER A 200 9.78 -20.19 0.60
C SER A 200 9.57 -18.88 1.35
N PHE A 201 9.98 -17.74 0.77
CA PHE A 201 9.78 -16.43 1.39
C PHE A 201 8.28 -16.13 1.59
N ARG A 202 7.47 -16.39 0.57
CA ARG A 202 6.02 -16.15 0.62
C ARG A 202 5.32 -17.07 1.63
N GLN A 203 5.71 -18.34 1.69
CA GLN A 203 5.18 -19.30 2.66
C GLN A 203 5.51 -18.88 4.09
N GLN A 204 6.78 -18.57 4.39
CA GLN A 204 7.17 -18.04 5.71
C GLN A 204 6.39 -16.77 6.07
N LEU A 205 6.19 -15.88 5.09
CA LEU A 205 5.49 -14.62 5.32
C LEU A 205 4.02 -14.84 5.67
N PHE A 206 3.35 -15.79 5.01
CA PHE A 206 1.96 -16.16 5.29
C PHE A 206 1.81 -17.05 6.52
N GLU A 207 2.82 -17.82 6.89
CA GLU A 207 2.86 -18.56 8.16
C GLU A 207 2.96 -17.59 9.34
N GLN A 208 3.84 -16.59 9.26
CA GLN A 208 4.04 -15.60 10.32
C GLN A 208 2.91 -14.56 10.38
N TYR A 209 2.41 -14.12 9.22
CA TYR A 209 1.33 -13.13 9.11
C TYR A 209 0.19 -13.67 8.22
N PRO A 210 -0.64 -14.61 8.73
CA PRO A 210 -1.70 -15.23 7.97
C PRO A 210 -2.66 -14.25 7.31
N ARG A 211 -3.11 -14.57 6.09
CA ARG A 211 -4.07 -13.74 5.36
C ARG A 211 -5.45 -13.71 6.00
N LEU A 212 -5.87 -14.80 6.65
CA LEU A 212 -7.21 -14.96 7.23
C LEU A 212 -8.28 -14.63 6.17
N ASP A 213 -9.25 -13.76 6.51
CA ASP A 213 -10.34 -13.29 5.64
C ASP A 213 -9.98 -12.04 4.81
N PHE A 214 -8.71 -11.63 4.79
CA PHE A 214 -8.26 -10.35 4.20
C PHE A 214 -8.77 -10.12 2.78
N ASN A 215 -8.67 -11.11 1.88
CA ASN A 215 -9.11 -10.95 0.49
C ASN A 215 -10.61 -10.63 0.38
N GLN A 216 -11.44 -11.28 1.21
CA GLN A 216 -12.87 -11.02 1.23
C GLN A 216 -13.15 -9.61 1.76
N HIS A 217 -12.53 -9.25 2.88
CA HIS A 217 -12.67 -7.92 3.49
C HIS A 217 -12.25 -6.80 2.52
N MET A 218 -11.10 -6.94 1.84
CA MET A 218 -10.63 -5.97 0.86
C MET A 218 -11.58 -5.79 -0.32
N ILE A 219 -12.12 -6.90 -0.86
CA ILE A 219 -13.07 -6.84 -1.97
C ILE A 219 -14.36 -6.12 -1.52
N GLU A 220 -14.92 -6.52 -0.37
CA GLU A 220 -16.16 -5.92 0.14
C GLU A 220 -15.97 -4.42 0.45
N PHE A 221 -14.90 -4.07 1.16
CA PHE A 221 -14.59 -2.68 1.47
C PHE A 221 -14.42 -1.83 0.21
N THR A 222 -13.59 -2.27 -0.75
CA THR A 222 -13.32 -1.47 -1.95
C THR A 222 -14.54 -1.36 -2.86
N GLN A 223 -15.39 -2.38 -2.93
CA GLN A 223 -16.66 -2.31 -3.66
C GLN A 223 -17.63 -1.30 -3.04
N GLU A 224 -17.74 -1.31 -1.71
CA GLU A 224 -18.60 -0.36 -0.99
C GLU A 224 -18.06 1.07 -1.09
N GLU A 225 -16.74 1.25 -0.90
CA GLU A 225 -16.06 2.53 -1.10
C GLU A 225 -16.28 3.07 -2.52
N ALA A 226 -16.20 2.21 -3.54
CA ALA A 226 -16.46 2.59 -4.92
C ALA A 226 -17.94 2.98 -5.18
N ARG A 227 -18.88 2.37 -4.44
CA ARG A 227 -20.30 2.68 -4.52
C ARG A 227 -20.61 4.03 -3.86
N ILE A 228 -20.08 4.28 -2.67
CA ILE A 228 -20.28 5.52 -1.91
C ILE A 228 -19.52 6.68 -2.57
N ARG A 229 -18.30 6.45 -3.03
CA ARG A 229 -17.38 7.45 -3.59
C ARG A 229 -17.02 7.09 -5.05
N PRO A 230 -17.96 7.19 -6.00
CA PRO A 230 -17.78 6.73 -7.40
C PRO A 230 -16.75 7.53 -8.20
N LYS A 231 -16.33 8.68 -7.66
CA LYS A 231 -15.29 9.55 -8.24
C LYS A 231 -13.89 9.30 -7.68
N SER A 232 -13.74 8.45 -6.65
CA SER A 232 -12.45 8.18 -6.01
C SER A 232 -11.49 7.37 -6.90
N ARG A 233 -10.23 7.29 -6.45
CA ARG A 233 -9.20 6.39 -7.00
C ARG A 233 -9.59 4.92 -6.84
N THR A 234 -10.12 4.54 -5.69
CA THR A 234 -10.66 3.19 -5.43
C THR A 234 -11.72 2.82 -6.46
N ALA A 235 -12.66 3.72 -6.75
CA ALA A 235 -13.70 3.46 -7.76
C ALA A 235 -13.12 3.24 -9.16
N MET A 236 -12.06 3.96 -9.54
CA MET A 236 -11.37 3.73 -10.80
C MET A 236 -10.70 2.35 -10.86
N VAL A 237 -10.02 1.94 -9.78
CA VAL A 237 -9.35 0.63 -9.67
C VAL A 237 -10.38 -0.51 -9.68
N VAL A 238 -11.48 -0.39 -8.93
CA VAL A 238 -12.57 -1.36 -8.91
C VAL A 238 -13.20 -1.53 -10.30
N LYS A 239 -13.49 -0.43 -11.01
CA LYS A 239 -14.01 -0.46 -12.39
C LYS A 239 -13.02 -1.08 -13.39
N SER A 240 -11.74 -1.16 -13.05
CA SER A 240 -10.69 -1.75 -13.87
C SER A 240 -10.46 -3.25 -13.59
N GLY A 241 -11.31 -3.89 -12.77
CA GLY A 241 -11.26 -5.34 -12.53
C GLY A 241 -10.51 -5.76 -11.25
N PHE A 242 -10.41 -4.87 -10.25
CA PHE A 242 -9.72 -5.16 -8.98
C PHE A 242 -10.11 -6.50 -8.33
N LYS A 243 -11.42 -6.79 -8.25
CA LYS A 243 -11.93 -8.04 -7.68
C LYS A 243 -11.36 -9.27 -8.38
N GLN A 244 -11.27 -9.25 -9.71
CA GLN A 244 -10.69 -10.34 -10.48
C GLN A 244 -9.19 -10.45 -10.25
N LEU A 245 -8.48 -9.32 -10.14
CA LEU A 245 -7.04 -9.33 -9.84
C LEU A 245 -6.73 -9.93 -8.45
N VAL A 246 -7.55 -9.65 -7.44
CA VAL A 246 -7.42 -10.26 -6.10
C VAL A 246 -7.66 -11.78 -6.17
N TYR A 247 -8.71 -12.23 -6.86
CA TYR A 247 -8.99 -13.67 -6.99
C TYR A 247 -7.98 -14.44 -7.83
N LEU A 248 -7.43 -13.79 -8.87
CA LEU A 248 -6.48 -14.40 -9.79
C LEU A 248 -5.03 -14.16 -9.36
N ASN A 249 -4.80 -13.73 -8.12
CA ASN A 249 -3.46 -13.62 -7.55
C ASN A 249 -2.84 -15.04 -7.48
N PRO A 250 -1.81 -15.35 -8.30
CA PRO A 250 -1.29 -16.71 -8.44
C PRO A 250 -0.31 -17.08 -7.31
N TYR A 251 -0.19 -16.25 -6.28
CA TYR A 251 0.84 -16.34 -5.25
C TYR A 251 0.25 -16.41 -3.85
N LEU A 252 -1.00 -16.89 -3.74
CA LEU A 252 -1.71 -17.09 -2.47
C LEU A 252 -1.51 -18.50 -1.87
N ASP A 253 -0.97 -19.44 -2.66
CA ASP A 253 -0.71 -20.83 -2.31
C ASP A 253 0.72 -21.06 -1.79
#